data_AF-A0A354X7S8-F1
#
_entry.id   AF-A0A354X7S8-F1
#
_cell.length_a   1.000
_cell.length_b   1.000
_cell.length_c   1.000
_cell.angle_alpha   90.00
_cell.angle_beta   90.00
_cell.angle_gamma   90.00
#
_symmetry.space_group_name_H-M   'P 1'
#
loop_
_entity.id
_entity.type
_entity.pdbx_description
1 polymer ?
#
loop_
_entity_poly.entity_id
_entity_poly.type
_entity_poly.pdbx_seq_one_letter_code
_entity_poly.pdbx_strand_id
1 'polypeptide(L)'
;TADNLEPVSGTYVGIHSNLNDTAFTHVPFERISRTDSRGNFTVRGMAPGSYKIYALNDLNRDYKYDNPQEAVAFLDSIIIPSTMPATRQDTIFKDSVTIDTIKTVAYTRFLPDKLLLRSFLSDFQRQYLQKHERPEENKMVLYFAAPTAPPSFELLQPVVEDDHWYVAEKSAKNDTLTLWITDSLLYKRDSLLMRVDYTRTDSLNKNFIDTDTLKFNIRRARPKSEKRKKKEDEEEPIRFLNIQHNIQSTFEIYNPIRFEFEQPVIQFDSSRVHLSQEVDSVFSPISFQLNSDSLNPRKYILRHKWAPGGKYKLTVDSASVFSHYGLWNNTLDETFSIKTLEQYGNLFFLISGLPEGKTAYVELLDKSDKPFRKVRVKNNEAHFWDLNPGQVYARLFIDDNEDGIWTTGSFEKKRHPEPVYYNPKMYEIRAYTDHEESWNLLEKEVAEQKPLEITKNKPKEKKRNQNVERQQQQQQQQQQQQQRGASSGTNSSTSSMRQQSLNR
;
A
#
# COMPACT_ATOMS: atom_id res chain seq x y z
N THR A 1 -9.45 -1.45 -6.88
CA THR A 1 -9.65 -2.51 -5.89
C THR A 1 -10.49 -1.93 -4.77
N ALA A 2 -11.03 -2.76 -3.90
CA ALA A 2 -11.99 -2.35 -2.90
C ALA A 2 -11.39 -1.46 -1.80
N ASP A 3 -10.12 -1.68 -1.47
CA ASP A 3 -9.35 -1.03 -0.40
C ASP A 3 -8.98 0.43 -0.70
N ASN A 4 -8.78 0.77 -1.98
CA ASN A 4 -8.24 2.07 -2.36
C ASN A 4 -8.86 2.67 -3.63
N LEU A 5 -9.95 2.09 -4.13
CA LEU A 5 -10.67 2.51 -5.35
C LEU A 5 -9.80 2.58 -6.63
N GLU A 6 -8.69 1.84 -6.68
CA GLU A 6 -7.83 1.82 -7.87
C GLU A 6 -8.53 1.14 -9.07
N PRO A 7 -8.53 1.72 -10.28
CA PRO A 7 -9.06 1.03 -11.45
C PRO A 7 -8.20 -0.22 -11.75
N VAL A 8 -8.87 -1.36 -11.92
CA VAL A 8 -8.20 -2.64 -12.20
C VAL A 8 -8.31 -2.95 -13.69
N SER A 9 -7.18 -2.95 -14.39
CA SER A 9 -7.13 -3.20 -15.84
C SER A 9 -6.80 -4.66 -16.16
N GLY A 10 -7.42 -5.20 -17.21
CA GLY A 10 -7.12 -6.54 -17.72
C GLY A 10 -7.75 -7.71 -16.95
N THR A 11 -8.55 -7.43 -15.93
CA THR A 11 -9.32 -8.44 -15.19
C THR A 11 -10.46 -8.96 -16.04
N TYR A 12 -10.74 -10.27 -15.96
CA TYR A 12 -11.89 -10.85 -16.65
C TYR A 12 -13.18 -10.51 -15.91
N VAL A 13 -14.18 -10.04 -16.63
CA VAL A 13 -15.54 -9.92 -16.13
C VAL A 13 -16.37 -10.95 -16.85
N GLY A 14 -16.92 -11.89 -16.09
CA GLY A 14 -17.66 -13.02 -16.62
C GLY A 14 -19.03 -13.15 -16.00
N ILE A 15 -19.83 -14.02 -16.61
CA ILE A 15 -21.21 -14.26 -16.20
C ILE A 15 -21.53 -15.75 -16.16
N HIS A 16 -22.53 -16.07 -15.36
CA HIS A 16 -23.18 -17.37 -15.32
C HIS A 16 -24.70 -17.24 -15.38
N SER A 17 -25.36 -18.05 -16.21
CA SER A 17 -26.80 -18.25 -16.17
C SER A 17 -27.21 -19.17 -15.02
N ASN A 18 -26.31 -20.05 -14.59
CA ASN A 18 -26.47 -20.83 -13.36
C ASN A 18 -26.38 -19.91 -12.13
N LEU A 19 -27.47 -19.79 -11.39
CA LEU A 19 -27.58 -18.91 -10.23
C LEU A 19 -26.96 -19.49 -8.96
N ASN A 20 -26.48 -20.74 -8.98
CA ASN A 20 -25.78 -21.34 -7.84
C ASN A 20 -24.38 -20.72 -7.70
N ASP A 21 -23.99 -20.36 -6.48
CA ASP A 21 -22.68 -19.72 -6.24
C ASP A 21 -21.49 -20.64 -6.54
N THR A 22 -21.72 -21.96 -6.47
CA THR A 22 -20.73 -22.99 -6.86
C THR A 22 -20.42 -22.99 -8.35
N ALA A 23 -21.25 -22.34 -9.19
CA ALA A 23 -20.95 -22.21 -10.61
C ALA A 23 -19.61 -21.48 -10.83
N PHE A 24 -19.35 -20.44 -10.05
CA PHE A 24 -18.15 -19.62 -10.19
C PHE A 24 -16.84 -20.37 -9.87
N THR A 25 -16.91 -21.43 -9.04
CA THR A 25 -15.73 -22.21 -8.63
C THR A 25 -15.52 -23.47 -9.46
N HIS A 26 -16.56 -24.00 -10.10
CA HIS A 26 -16.51 -25.30 -10.81
C HIS A 26 -16.74 -25.20 -12.32
N VAL A 27 -17.36 -24.12 -12.81
CA VAL A 27 -17.74 -23.97 -14.21
C VAL A 27 -17.06 -22.71 -14.76
N PRO A 28 -16.43 -22.76 -15.95
CA PRO A 28 -15.87 -21.56 -16.57
C PRO A 28 -16.99 -20.61 -17.02
N PHE A 29 -16.67 -19.32 -17.14
CA PHE A 29 -17.61 -18.30 -17.60
C PHE A 29 -18.23 -18.60 -18.98
N GLU A 30 -19.54 -18.34 -19.13
CA GLU A 30 -20.26 -18.50 -20.41
C GLU A 30 -19.90 -17.42 -21.43
N ARG A 31 -19.71 -16.20 -20.91
CA ARG A 31 -19.25 -15.03 -21.65
C ARG A 31 -18.28 -14.26 -20.78
N ILE A 32 -17.28 -13.70 -21.42
CA ILE A 32 -16.25 -12.91 -20.77
C ILE A 32 -16.07 -11.57 -21.47
N SER A 33 -15.63 -10.60 -20.71
CA SER A 33 -15.09 -9.32 -21.14
C SER A 33 -13.81 -9.04 -20.35
N ARG A 34 -13.02 -8.08 -20.78
CA ARG A 34 -11.84 -7.61 -20.03
C ARG A 34 -12.00 -6.14 -19.69
N THR A 35 -11.56 -5.76 -18.50
CA THR A 35 -11.54 -4.36 -18.10
C THR A 35 -10.49 -3.56 -18.88
N ASP A 36 -10.82 -2.32 -19.23
CA ASP A 36 -9.89 -1.38 -19.86
C ASP A 36 -8.92 -0.76 -18.84
N SER A 37 -8.07 0.18 -19.26
CA SER A 37 -7.13 0.87 -18.34
C SER A 37 -7.80 1.74 -17.28
N ARG A 38 -9.11 2.00 -17.41
CA ARG A 38 -9.92 2.76 -16.45
C ARG A 38 -10.79 1.83 -15.60
N GLY A 39 -10.66 0.51 -15.75
CA GLY A 39 -11.50 -0.47 -15.05
C GLY A 39 -12.90 -0.65 -15.65
N ASN A 40 -13.23 -0.01 -16.78
CA ASN A 40 -14.52 -0.18 -17.42
C ASN A 40 -14.60 -1.50 -18.19
N PHE A 41 -15.77 -2.11 -18.22
CA PHE A 41 -16.02 -3.33 -18.98
C PHE A 41 -17.34 -3.25 -19.74
N THR A 42 -17.48 -4.12 -20.74
CA THR A 42 -18.75 -4.30 -21.45
C THR A 42 -18.85 -5.74 -21.91
N VAL A 43 -19.84 -6.47 -21.42
CA VAL A 43 -20.15 -7.83 -21.89
C VAL A 43 -21.14 -7.71 -23.04
N ARG A 44 -20.80 -8.29 -24.19
CA ARG A 44 -21.61 -8.21 -25.42
C ARG A 44 -22.16 -9.59 -25.79
N GLY A 45 -23.24 -9.61 -26.58
CA GLY A 45 -23.82 -10.86 -27.09
C GLY A 45 -24.54 -11.67 -26.02
N MET A 46 -25.23 -10.98 -25.12
CA MET A 46 -26.06 -11.55 -24.06
C MET A 46 -27.39 -12.04 -24.62
N ALA A 47 -27.79 -13.26 -24.28
CA ALA A 47 -29.15 -13.72 -24.52
C ALA A 47 -30.10 -13.14 -23.44
N PRO A 48 -31.42 -13.05 -23.71
CA PRO A 48 -32.40 -12.76 -22.67
C PRO A 48 -32.36 -13.85 -21.58
N GLY A 49 -32.24 -13.44 -20.32
CA GLY A 49 -32.13 -14.37 -19.20
C GLY A 49 -31.72 -13.68 -17.91
N SER A 50 -31.54 -14.47 -16.86
CA SER A 50 -31.07 -14.01 -15.55
C SER A 50 -29.63 -14.45 -15.37
N TYR A 51 -28.76 -13.53 -14.95
CA TYR A 51 -27.33 -13.79 -14.84
C TYR A 51 -26.76 -13.32 -13.51
N LYS A 52 -25.75 -14.04 -13.01
CA LYS A 52 -24.81 -13.51 -12.02
C LYS A 52 -23.55 -13.03 -12.70
N ILE A 53 -22.95 -11.97 -12.16
CA ILE A 53 -21.75 -11.34 -12.70
C ILE A 53 -20.62 -11.40 -11.69
N TYR A 54 -19.44 -11.73 -12.18
CA TYR A 54 -18.22 -11.86 -11.40
C TYR A 54 -17.07 -11.18 -12.14
N ALA A 55 -16.11 -10.67 -11.37
CA ALA A 55 -14.80 -10.34 -11.91
C ALA A 55 -13.77 -11.29 -11.32
N LEU A 56 -12.84 -11.76 -12.14
CA LEU A 56 -11.77 -12.68 -11.75
C LEU A 56 -10.46 -12.23 -12.38
N ASN A 57 -9.47 -11.98 -11.54
CA ASN A 57 -8.10 -11.79 -11.97
C ASN A 57 -7.40 -13.15 -12.00
N ASP A 58 -7.73 -13.88 -13.05
CA ASP A 58 -7.34 -15.27 -13.27
C ASP A 58 -5.85 -15.39 -13.64
N LEU A 59 -5.09 -16.08 -12.79
CA LEU A 59 -3.65 -16.30 -12.96
C LEU A 59 -3.34 -17.56 -13.75
N ASN A 60 -4.17 -18.61 -13.63
CA ASN A 60 -3.96 -19.93 -14.24
C ASN A 60 -4.70 -20.09 -15.59
N ARG A 61 -5.55 -19.13 -15.96
CA ARG A 61 -6.33 -19.00 -17.20
C ARG A 61 -7.39 -20.08 -17.42
N ASP A 62 -8.02 -20.55 -16.35
CA ASP A 62 -9.09 -21.54 -16.41
C ASP A 62 -10.52 -20.96 -16.28
N TYR A 63 -10.64 -19.64 -16.08
CA TYR A 63 -11.89 -18.88 -15.99
C TYR A 63 -12.83 -19.31 -14.85
N LYS A 64 -12.29 -19.91 -13.79
CA LYS A 64 -13.03 -20.26 -12.56
C LYS A 64 -12.25 -19.79 -11.35
N TYR A 65 -12.96 -19.51 -10.26
CA TYR A 65 -12.31 -19.15 -9.00
C TYR A 65 -12.01 -20.40 -8.19
N ASP A 66 -10.78 -20.91 -8.30
CA ASP A 66 -10.31 -22.09 -7.56
C ASP A 66 -9.14 -21.80 -6.61
N ASN A 67 -8.57 -20.60 -6.66
CA ASN A 67 -7.47 -20.17 -5.82
C ASN A 67 -7.84 -18.90 -5.02
N PRO A 68 -7.86 -18.95 -3.67
CA PRO A 68 -8.16 -17.79 -2.83
C PRO A 68 -7.18 -16.61 -2.98
N GLN A 69 -6.02 -16.84 -3.59
CA GLN A 69 -5.02 -15.80 -3.90
C GLN A 69 -5.33 -15.01 -5.17
N GLU A 70 -6.38 -15.37 -5.91
CA GLU A 70 -6.86 -14.61 -7.06
C GLU A 70 -7.82 -13.51 -6.61
N ALA A 71 -7.68 -12.34 -7.23
CA ALA A 71 -8.57 -11.22 -6.91
C ALA A 71 -9.94 -11.45 -7.56
N VAL A 72 -10.99 -11.33 -6.77
CA VAL A 72 -12.37 -11.58 -7.17
C VAL A 72 -13.24 -10.35 -6.88
N ALA A 73 -14.30 -10.17 -7.66
CA ALA A 73 -15.43 -9.32 -7.31
C ALA A 73 -16.72 -10.06 -7.66
N PHE A 74 -17.80 -9.79 -6.92
CA PHE A 74 -19.12 -10.32 -7.22
C PHE A 74 -20.20 -9.29 -6.90
N LEU A 75 -21.40 -9.48 -7.47
CA LEU A 75 -22.61 -8.76 -7.08
C LEU A 75 -23.59 -9.74 -6.44
N ASP A 76 -24.31 -9.27 -5.43
CA ASP A 76 -25.40 -10.06 -4.82
C ASP A 76 -26.66 -10.05 -5.68
N SER A 77 -26.82 -9.01 -6.52
CA SER A 77 -27.98 -8.83 -7.37
C SER A 77 -27.89 -9.67 -8.65
N ILE A 78 -29.06 -10.19 -9.05
CA ILE A 78 -29.24 -10.85 -10.35
C ILE A 78 -29.39 -9.78 -11.41
N ILE A 79 -28.67 -9.94 -12.52
CA ILE A 79 -28.67 -9.04 -13.67
C ILE A 79 -29.59 -9.59 -14.76
N ILE A 80 -30.54 -8.77 -15.20
CA ILE A 80 -31.44 -9.07 -16.30
C ILE A 80 -31.17 -8.06 -17.41
N PRO A 81 -30.54 -8.47 -18.53
CA PRO A 81 -30.22 -7.56 -19.62
C PRO A 81 -31.51 -7.12 -20.31
N SER A 82 -31.64 -5.83 -20.55
CA SER A 82 -32.76 -5.24 -21.28
C SER A 82 -32.29 -4.11 -22.19
N THR A 83 -33.16 -3.67 -23.09
CA THR A 83 -32.85 -2.59 -24.04
C THR A 83 -33.97 -1.57 -24.04
N MET A 84 -33.61 -0.29 -24.13
CA MET A 84 -34.58 0.78 -24.30
C MET A 84 -34.08 1.78 -25.35
N PRO A 85 -34.99 2.44 -26.09
CA PRO A 85 -34.61 3.55 -26.95
C PRO A 85 -34.11 4.72 -26.08
N ALA A 86 -33.01 5.35 -26.50
CA ALA A 86 -32.46 6.53 -25.88
C ALA A 86 -31.99 7.53 -26.94
N THR A 87 -31.78 8.77 -26.55
CA THR A 87 -31.27 9.82 -27.43
C THR A 87 -30.01 10.41 -26.83
N ARG A 88 -29.05 10.78 -27.68
CA ARG A 88 -27.88 11.58 -27.30
C ARG A 88 -27.79 12.80 -28.20
N GLN A 89 -27.25 13.87 -27.66
CA GLN A 89 -26.90 15.04 -28.45
C GLN A 89 -25.48 14.89 -28.97
N ASP A 90 -25.30 15.10 -30.27
CA ASP A 90 -24.01 15.09 -30.95
C ASP A 90 -23.79 16.46 -31.57
N THR A 91 -22.63 17.06 -31.30
CA THR A 91 -22.34 18.44 -31.69
C THR A 91 -21.45 18.42 -32.92
N ILE A 92 -21.95 18.97 -34.02
CA ILE A 92 -21.18 19.24 -35.21
C ILE A 92 -20.55 20.62 -35.04
N PHE A 93 -19.23 20.66 -35.12
CA PHE A 93 -18.44 21.88 -35.03
C PHE A 93 -18.15 22.40 -36.43
N LYS A 94 -18.27 23.73 -36.62
CA LYS A 94 -17.86 24.40 -37.86
C LYS A 94 -16.35 24.58 -37.88
N ASP A 95 -15.80 25.04 -36.76
CA ASP A 95 -14.37 25.17 -36.48
C ASP A 95 -14.06 24.62 -35.07
N SER A 96 -12.81 24.68 -34.61
CA SER A 96 -12.38 24.11 -33.32
C SER A 96 -13.11 24.65 -32.08
N VAL A 97 -13.83 25.76 -32.19
CA VAL A 97 -14.53 26.43 -31.07
C VAL A 97 -16.02 26.67 -31.37
N THR A 98 -16.39 26.83 -32.64
CA THR A 98 -17.74 27.24 -33.04
C THR A 98 -18.63 26.02 -33.29
N ILE A 99 -19.74 25.96 -32.56
CA ILE A 99 -20.77 24.93 -32.73
C ILE A 99 -21.63 25.31 -33.94
N ASP A 100 -21.74 24.42 -34.92
CA ASP A 100 -22.59 24.60 -36.11
C ASP A 100 -24.01 24.11 -35.83
N THR A 101 -24.14 22.87 -35.39
CA THR A 101 -25.44 22.22 -35.18
C THR A 101 -25.36 21.14 -34.11
N ILE A 102 -26.32 21.12 -33.21
CA ILE A 102 -26.50 20.02 -32.24
C ILE A 102 -27.56 19.07 -32.81
N LYS A 103 -27.15 17.86 -33.19
CA LYS A 103 -28.05 16.83 -33.70
C LYS A 103 -28.46 15.87 -32.58
N THR A 104 -29.75 15.56 -32.52
CA THR A 104 -30.25 14.50 -31.63
C THR A 104 -30.18 13.17 -32.36
N VAL A 105 -29.37 12.23 -31.86
CA VAL A 105 -29.19 10.90 -32.44
C VAL A 105 -29.86 9.87 -31.54
N ALA A 106 -30.84 9.15 -32.08
CA ALA A 106 -31.44 8.01 -31.41
C ALA A 106 -30.49 6.81 -31.42
N TYR A 107 -30.39 6.11 -30.30
CA TYR A 107 -29.60 4.89 -30.15
C TYR A 107 -30.28 3.92 -29.17
N THR A 108 -29.93 2.65 -29.24
CA THR A 108 -30.40 1.65 -28.27
C THR A 108 -29.50 1.68 -27.04
N ARG A 109 -30.05 2.02 -25.88
CA ARG A 109 -29.37 1.91 -24.58
C ARG A 109 -29.58 0.51 -24.02
N PHE A 110 -28.48 -0.13 -23.67
CA PHE A 110 -28.45 -1.46 -23.05
C PHE A 110 -28.38 -1.30 -21.53
N LEU A 111 -29.20 -2.04 -20.81
CA LEU A 111 -29.33 -2.01 -19.35
C LEU A 111 -29.09 -3.41 -18.74
N PRO A 112 -28.70 -3.49 -17.46
CA PRO A 112 -28.32 -2.37 -16.60
C PRO A 112 -26.94 -1.80 -16.98
N ASP A 113 -26.81 -0.48 -16.90
CA ASP A 113 -25.53 0.21 -16.99
C ASP A 113 -25.00 0.58 -15.60
N LYS A 114 -23.73 1.00 -15.52
CA LYS A 114 -23.04 1.41 -14.29
C LYS A 114 -22.95 0.35 -13.18
N LEU A 115 -22.73 -0.91 -13.55
CA LEU A 115 -22.44 -1.96 -12.57
C LEU A 115 -21.06 -1.72 -11.94
N LEU A 116 -21.01 -1.64 -10.60
CA LEU A 116 -19.78 -1.46 -9.84
C LEU A 116 -19.37 -2.78 -9.18
N LEU A 117 -18.25 -3.34 -9.63
CA LEU A 117 -17.63 -4.53 -9.05
C LEU A 117 -16.40 -4.12 -8.23
N ARG A 118 -16.46 -4.33 -6.91
CA ARG A 118 -15.32 -4.05 -6.01
C ARG A 118 -14.40 -5.27 -5.95
N SER A 119 -13.31 -5.25 -6.72
CA SER A 119 -12.32 -6.33 -6.69
C SER A 119 -11.52 -6.33 -5.40
N PHE A 120 -11.41 -7.48 -4.76
CA PHE A 120 -10.68 -7.69 -3.51
C PHE A 120 -9.90 -9.00 -3.55
N LEU A 121 -8.87 -9.11 -2.72
CA LEU A 121 -8.18 -10.36 -2.42
C LEU A 121 -8.71 -10.91 -1.10
N SER A 122 -8.88 -12.22 -0.98
CA SER A 122 -9.27 -12.81 0.30
C SER A 122 -8.20 -12.53 1.36
N ASP A 123 -8.63 -12.43 2.61
CA ASP A 123 -7.78 -12.45 3.80
C ASP A 123 -7.07 -13.80 4.02
N PHE A 124 -7.37 -14.80 3.20
CA PHE A 124 -6.80 -16.14 3.30
C PHE A 124 -5.33 -16.14 2.90
N GLN A 125 -4.48 -16.56 3.82
CA GLN A 125 -3.06 -16.78 3.58
C GLN A 125 -2.69 -18.21 3.99
N ARG A 126 -2.03 -18.93 3.09
CA ARG A 126 -1.54 -20.27 3.41
C ARG A 126 -0.40 -20.17 4.42
N GLN A 127 -0.54 -20.91 5.51
CA GLN A 127 0.48 -21.03 6.55
C GLN A 127 1.42 -22.17 6.18
N TYR A 128 2.72 -21.91 6.16
CA TYR A 128 3.78 -22.90 6.03
C TYR A 128 5.11 -22.26 6.42
N LEU A 129 6.09 -23.09 6.78
CA LEU A 129 7.47 -22.63 6.96
C LEU A 129 8.07 -22.30 5.58
N GLN A 130 8.32 -21.02 5.34
CA GLN A 130 8.85 -20.54 4.06
C GLN A 130 10.37 -20.73 3.98
N LYS A 131 11.07 -20.43 5.07
CA LYS A 131 12.54 -20.47 5.13
C LYS A 131 13.02 -20.60 6.57
N HIS A 132 14.16 -21.24 6.76
CA HIS A 132 14.92 -21.21 8.01
C HIS A 132 16.38 -20.87 7.72
N GLU A 133 17.01 -20.08 8.57
CA GLU A 133 18.44 -19.77 8.45
C GLU A 133 19.09 -19.39 9.78
N ARG A 134 20.42 -19.43 9.80
CA ARG A 134 21.27 -19.02 10.91
C ARG A 134 22.28 -17.98 10.41
N PRO A 135 21.88 -16.70 10.33
CA PRO A 135 22.72 -15.65 9.76
C PRO A 135 23.93 -15.34 10.64
N GLU A 136 23.78 -15.41 11.96
CA GLU A 136 24.84 -15.19 12.94
C GLU A 136 24.97 -16.42 13.85
N GLU A 137 26.11 -16.59 14.51
CA GLU A 137 26.38 -17.75 15.36
C GLU A 137 25.30 -17.92 16.44
N ASN A 138 24.86 -16.82 17.03
CA ASN A 138 23.90 -16.73 18.11
C ASN A 138 22.46 -16.45 17.67
N LYS A 139 22.15 -16.50 16.37
CA LYS A 139 20.83 -16.09 15.86
C LYS A 139 20.29 -17.11 14.87
N MET A 140 19.13 -17.69 15.18
CA MET A 140 18.35 -18.52 14.25
C MET A 140 17.05 -17.81 13.90
N VAL A 141 16.63 -17.91 12.64
CA VAL A 141 15.43 -17.25 12.14
C VAL A 141 14.57 -18.23 11.36
N LEU A 142 13.29 -18.24 11.70
CA LEU A 142 12.22 -18.97 11.04
C LEU A 142 11.28 -17.96 10.39
N TYR A 143 11.05 -18.11 9.09
CA TYR A 143 10.12 -17.30 8.31
C TYR A 143 8.91 -18.14 7.93
N PHE A 144 7.73 -17.70 8.34
CA PHE A 144 6.45 -18.27 7.96
C PHE A 144 5.80 -17.41 6.88
N ALA A 145 5.08 -18.04 5.96
CA ALA A 145 4.43 -17.34 4.86
C ALA A 145 3.22 -16.47 5.31
N ALA A 146 2.70 -16.73 6.50
CA ALA A 146 1.54 -16.04 7.08
C ALA A 146 1.64 -16.03 8.61
N PRO A 147 0.94 -15.11 9.29
CA PRO A 147 0.80 -15.13 10.75
C PRO A 147 0.37 -16.51 11.25
N THR A 148 1.12 -17.09 12.18
CA THR A 148 0.86 -18.46 12.67
C THR A 148 0.89 -18.55 14.20
N ALA A 149 0.28 -19.61 14.73
CA ALA A 149 0.39 -19.93 16.15
C ALA A 149 1.87 -20.16 16.52
N PRO A 150 2.30 -19.88 17.77
CA PRO A 150 3.68 -20.11 18.17
C PRO A 150 4.06 -21.58 17.97
N PRO A 151 5.13 -21.88 17.19
CA PRO A 151 5.56 -23.25 16.98
C PRO A 151 6.19 -23.82 18.25
N SER A 152 6.10 -25.14 18.44
CA SER A 152 6.92 -25.87 19.40
C SER A 152 8.21 -26.32 18.73
N PHE A 153 9.32 -26.35 19.47
CA PHE A 153 10.59 -26.79 18.94
C PHE A 153 11.49 -27.40 20.01
N GLU A 154 12.33 -28.33 19.60
CA GLU A 154 13.27 -29.04 20.46
C GLU A 154 14.59 -29.23 19.73
N LEU A 155 15.72 -28.93 20.39
CA LEU A 155 17.03 -29.22 19.84
C LEU A 155 17.32 -30.73 19.94
N LEU A 156 17.53 -31.36 18.79
CA LEU A 156 17.90 -32.77 18.71
C LEU A 156 19.42 -32.96 18.80
N GLN A 157 20.20 -31.99 18.28
CA GLN A 157 21.65 -32.03 18.31
C GLN A 157 22.24 -30.64 18.57
N PRO A 158 22.81 -30.41 19.78
CA PRO A 158 22.75 -31.28 20.97
C PRO A 158 21.33 -31.36 21.54
N VAL A 159 21.04 -32.43 22.27
CA VAL A 159 19.83 -32.49 23.10
C VAL A 159 20.03 -31.52 24.27
N VAL A 160 19.05 -30.65 24.48
CA VAL A 160 18.99 -29.72 25.62
C VAL A 160 17.66 -29.96 26.30
N GLU A 161 17.69 -30.29 27.60
CA GLU A 161 16.47 -30.63 28.36
C GLU A 161 15.71 -29.40 28.87
N ASP A 162 16.34 -28.23 28.83
CA ASP A 162 15.84 -27.00 29.45
C ASP A 162 15.68 -25.88 28.42
N ASP A 163 14.62 -25.07 28.54
CA ASP A 163 14.25 -24.02 27.58
C ASP A 163 15.06 -22.72 27.74
N HIS A 164 15.95 -22.62 28.73
CA HIS A 164 16.77 -21.43 28.97
C HIS A 164 17.88 -21.18 27.92
N TRP A 165 17.99 -22.03 26.89
CA TRP A 165 19.00 -21.93 25.84
C TRP A 165 18.74 -20.85 24.78
N TYR A 166 17.56 -20.21 24.81
CA TYR A 166 17.22 -19.15 23.87
C TYR A 166 16.41 -18.01 24.48
N VAL A 167 16.42 -16.88 23.78
CA VAL A 167 15.48 -15.78 23.94
C VAL A 167 14.72 -15.61 22.63
N ALA A 168 13.39 -15.68 22.68
CA ALA A 168 12.55 -15.51 21.49
C ALA A 168 12.24 -14.03 21.22
N GLU A 169 12.35 -13.66 19.95
CA GLU A 169 11.90 -12.38 19.40
C GLU A 169 10.87 -12.67 18.30
N LYS A 170 9.67 -12.11 18.44
CA LYS A 170 8.57 -12.29 17.47
C LYS A 170 8.35 -11.01 16.68
N SER A 171 8.07 -11.15 15.39
CA SER A 171 7.59 -10.03 14.59
C SER A 171 6.20 -9.59 15.05
N ALA A 172 5.85 -8.32 14.83
CA ALA A 172 4.52 -7.80 15.18
C ALA A 172 3.36 -8.51 14.43
N LYS A 173 3.64 -9.07 13.25
CA LYS A 173 2.69 -9.88 12.47
C LYS A 173 2.69 -11.35 12.86
N ASN A 174 3.59 -11.78 13.75
CA ASN A 174 3.75 -13.17 14.16
C ASN A 174 3.99 -14.14 12.98
N ASP A 175 4.74 -13.66 11.99
CA ASP A 175 5.17 -14.40 10.78
C ASP A 175 6.67 -14.75 10.80
N THR A 176 7.44 -14.14 11.70
CA THR A 176 8.88 -14.36 11.82
C THR A 176 9.22 -14.59 13.28
N LEU A 177 9.92 -15.69 13.55
CA LEU A 177 10.41 -16.04 14.87
C LEU A 177 11.94 -16.05 14.83
N THR A 178 12.55 -15.20 15.64
CA THR A 178 13.99 -15.18 15.85
C THR A 178 14.30 -15.80 17.21
N LEU A 179 15.20 -16.77 17.23
CA LEU A 179 15.72 -17.40 18.44
C LEU A 179 17.17 -16.94 18.64
N TRP A 180 17.38 -16.19 19.71
CA TRP A 180 18.71 -15.75 20.14
C TRP A 180 19.29 -16.79 21.09
N ILE A 181 20.35 -17.48 20.68
CA ILE A 181 20.94 -18.59 21.44
C ILE A 181 21.75 -18.05 22.60
N THR A 182 21.33 -18.33 23.82
CA THR A 182 21.94 -17.80 25.05
C THR A 182 23.18 -18.56 25.49
N ASP A 183 23.25 -19.87 25.22
CA ASP A 183 24.36 -20.73 25.62
C ASP A 183 25.53 -20.64 24.64
N SER A 184 26.70 -20.26 25.18
CA SER A 184 27.96 -20.17 24.46
C SER A 184 28.45 -21.48 23.86
N LEU A 185 28.13 -22.62 24.47
CA LEU A 185 28.49 -23.94 23.94
C LEU A 185 27.63 -24.32 22.75
N LEU A 186 26.42 -23.78 22.64
CA LEU A 186 25.51 -24.02 21.52
C LEU A 186 25.84 -23.10 20.35
N TYR A 187 25.94 -21.80 20.57
CA TYR A 187 26.12 -20.86 19.45
C TYR A 187 27.49 -21.00 18.78
N LYS A 188 28.52 -21.53 19.46
CA LYS A 188 29.83 -21.81 18.85
C LYS A 188 29.85 -23.02 17.92
N ARG A 189 28.80 -23.87 17.93
CA ARG A 189 28.71 -25.05 17.05
C ARG A 189 28.37 -24.64 15.63
N ASP A 190 28.95 -25.35 14.66
CA ASP A 190 28.75 -25.06 13.25
C ASP A 190 27.34 -25.41 12.76
N SER A 191 26.73 -26.46 13.32
CA SER A 191 25.39 -26.91 12.97
C SER A 191 24.55 -27.23 14.19
N LEU A 192 23.29 -26.83 14.16
CA LEU A 192 22.26 -27.22 15.12
C LEU A 192 21.14 -27.94 14.39
N LEU A 193 20.62 -29.01 14.98
CA LEU A 193 19.48 -29.76 14.46
C LEU A 193 18.30 -29.56 15.40
N MET A 194 17.18 -29.10 14.86
CA MET A 194 16.00 -28.74 15.65
C MET A 194 14.76 -29.39 15.03
N ARG A 195 13.96 -30.08 15.84
CA ARG A 195 12.61 -30.47 15.49
C ARG A 195 11.69 -29.29 15.70
N VAL A 196 10.80 -28.99 14.76
CA VAL A 196 9.83 -27.90 14.85
C VAL A 196 8.46 -28.41 14.45
N ASP A 197 7.46 -28.19 15.31
CA ASP A 197 6.06 -28.40 14.98
C ASP A 197 5.41 -27.05 14.71
N TYR A 198 4.81 -26.91 13.53
CA TYR A 198 4.20 -25.65 13.10
C TYR A 198 2.91 -25.91 12.31
N THR A 199 2.05 -24.90 12.25
CA THR A 199 0.81 -24.98 11.46
C THR A 199 1.12 -24.91 9.97
N ARG A 200 0.70 -25.92 9.21
CA ARG A 200 0.72 -25.94 7.74
C ARG A 200 -0.70 -26.02 7.18
N THR A 201 -0.92 -25.34 6.05
CA THR A 201 -2.16 -25.38 5.29
C THR A 201 -2.05 -26.38 4.14
N ASP A 202 -3.02 -27.30 4.03
CA ASP A 202 -3.09 -28.29 2.96
C ASP A 202 -3.67 -27.73 1.64
N SER A 203 -3.66 -28.51 0.56
CA SER A 203 -4.27 -28.19 -0.73
C SER A 203 -5.78 -27.90 -0.64
N LEU A 204 -6.47 -28.47 0.36
CA LEU A 204 -7.87 -28.19 0.67
C LEU A 204 -8.06 -26.96 1.57
N ASN A 205 -7.02 -26.13 1.74
CA ASN A 205 -7.03 -24.89 2.54
C ASN A 205 -7.37 -25.11 4.03
N LYS A 206 -7.08 -26.30 4.56
CA LYS A 206 -7.27 -26.65 5.98
C LYS A 206 -5.94 -26.67 6.71
N ASN A 207 -5.93 -26.16 7.94
CA ASN A 207 -4.76 -26.12 8.80
C ASN A 207 -4.58 -27.43 9.57
N PHE A 208 -3.34 -27.90 9.66
CA PHE A 208 -2.91 -29.03 10.48
C PHE A 208 -1.51 -28.77 11.04
N ILE A 209 -1.11 -29.54 12.05
CA ILE A 209 0.25 -29.45 12.62
C ILE A 209 1.17 -30.35 11.82
N ASP A 210 2.25 -29.79 11.32
CA ASP A 210 3.31 -30.48 10.57
C ASP A 210 4.60 -30.43 11.38
N THR A 211 5.34 -31.54 11.37
CA THR A 211 6.61 -31.66 12.10
C THR A 211 7.76 -31.75 11.11
N ASP A 212 8.72 -30.84 11.20
CA ASP A 212 9.92 -30.83 10.37
C ASP A 212 11.19 -30.88 11.21
N THR A 213 12.26 -31.41 10.63
CA THR A 213 13.59 -31.46 11.25
C THR A 213 14.52 -30.51 10.51
N LEU A 214 14.77 -29.34 11.09
CA LEU A 214 15.50 -28.25 10.50
C LEU A 214 16.97 -28.27 10.89
N LYS A 215 17.86 -28.06 9.90
CA LYS A 215 19.31 -27.99 10.11
C LYS A 215 19.83 -26.58 9.92
N PHE A 216 20.26 -25.96 11.01
CA PHE A 216 20.80 -24.60 11.04
C PHE A 216 22.32 -24.61 10.95
N ASN A 217 22.83 -24.26 9.76
CA ASN A 217 24.28 -24.18 9.51
C ASN A 217 24.75 -22.73 9.49
N ILE A 218 25.85 -22.43 10.17
CA ILE A 218 26.51 -21.12 10.06
C ILE A 218 27.33 -21.06 8.76
N ARG A 219 27.11 -20.01 7.95
CA ARG A 219 27.91 -19.76 6.75
C ARG A 219 29.07 -18.83 7.11
N ARG A 220 30.21 -19.40 7.51
CA ARG A 220 31.45 -18.62 7.67
C ARG A 220 31.99 -18.27 6.29
N ALA A 221 32.16 -16.97 6.02
CA ALA A 221 32.90 -16.54 4.84
C ALA A 221 34.31 -17.12 4.92
N ARG A 222 34.81 -17.74 3.84
CA ARG A 222 36.22 -18.13 3.79
C ARG A 222 37.05 -16.87 4.03
N PRO A 223 38.02 -16.90 4.97
CA PRO A 223 38.86 -15.74 5.20
C PRO A 223 39.49 -15.35 3.87
N LYS A 224 39.20 -14.14 3.37
CA LYS A 224 39.99 -13.58 2.28
C LYS A 224 41.43 -13.57 2.79
N SER A 225 42.34 -14.16 2.03
CA SER A 225 43.77 -14.17 2.34
C SER A 225 44.32 -12.74 2.26
N GLU A 226 44.02 -11.93 3.26
CA GLU A 226 44.64 -10.63 3.44
C GLU A 226 46.06 -10.88 3.94
N LYS A 227 47.02 -10.41 3.14
CA LYS A 227 48.44 -10.38 3.48
C LYS A 227 48.60 -9.72 4.85
N ARG A 228 48.86 -10.55 5.87
CA ARG A 228 49.33 -10.12 7.19
C ARG A 228 50.64 -9.35 7.03
N LYS A 229 50.57 -8.02 6.87
CA LYS A 229 51.60 -7.14 7.41
C LYS A 229 51.22 -6.91 8.86
N LYS A 230 51.90 -7.59 9.77
CA LYS A 230 51.88 -7.30 11.21
C LYS A 230 52.21 -5.82 11.40
N LYS A 231 51.27 -5.03 11.88
CA LYS A 231 51.53 -3.89 12.75
C LYS A 231 51.33 -4.42 14.16
N GLU A 232 52.39 -4.43 14.96
CA GLU A 232 52.45 -5.17 16.23
C GLU A 232 52.03 -4.31 17.44
N ASP A 233 51.45 -3.12 17.26
CA ASP A 233 51.14 -2.17 18.36
C ASP A 233 49.80 -1.41 18.25
N GLU A 234 48.81 -1.88 17.48
CA GLU A 234 47.45 -1.30 17.52
C GLU A 234 46.58 -2.16 18.44
N GLU A 235 46.23 -1.64 19.64
CA GLU A 235 45.26 -2.28 20.56
C GLU A 235 43.97 -2.59 19.80
N GLU A 236 43.43 -3.80 19.94
CA GLU A 236 42.17 -4.16 19.28
C GLU A 236 41.05 -3.22 19.75
N PRO A 237 40.33 -2.54 18.85
CA PRO A 237 39.33 -1.57 19.25
C PRO A 237 38.22 -2.25 20.03
N ILE A 238 37.88 -1.70 21.21
CA ILE A 238 36.81 -2.21 22.07
C ILE A 238 35.50 -2.16 21.30
N ARG A 239 34.84 -3.31 21.13
CA ARG A 239 33.52 -3.41 20.52
C ARG A 239 32.44 -3.12 21.56
N PHE A 240 31.59 -2.14 21.27
CA PHE A 240 30.43 -1.81 22.09
C PHE A 240 29.13 -2.36 21.48
N LEU A 241 28.13 -2.54 22.33
CA LEU A 241 26.76 -2.79 21.91
C LEU A 241 26.21 -1.55 21.20
N ASN A 242 25.82 -1.70 19.93
CA ASN A 242 25.25 -0.59 19.19
C ASN A 242 23.82 -0.26 19.67
N ILE A 243 23.54 1.04 19.82
CA ILE A 243 22.21 1.58 20.17
C ILE A 243 21.67 2.34 18.96
N GLN A 244 20.59 1.84 18.36
CA GLN A 244 19.85 2.57 17.34
C GLN A 244 18.72 3.37 17.99
N HIS A 245 18.49 4.60 17.54
CA HIS A 245 17.39 5.45 18.01
C HIS A 245 16.74 6.26 16.89
N ASN A 246 15.54 6.76 17.14
CA ASN A 246 14.80 7.62 16.21
C ASN A 246 14.95 9.13 16.47
N ILE A 247 15.83 9.54 17.39
CA ILE A 247 16.05 10.96 17.72
C ILE A 247 16.63 11.68 16.50
N GLN A 248 16.10 12.87 16.23
CA GLN A 248 16.54 13.78 15.19
C GLN A 248 16.74 15.16 15.82
N SER A 249 17.53 16.03 15.18
CA SER A 249 17.78 17.40 15.70
C SER A 249 16.51 18.19 15.97
N THR A 250 15.48 17.98 15.14
CA THR A 250 14.13 18.48 15.36
C THR A 250 13.19 17.29 15.45
N PHE A 251 12.56 17.12 16.61
CA PHE A 251 11.79 15.94 16.96
C PHE A 251 10.30 16.26 17.08
N GLU A 252 9.46 15.29 16.73
CA GLU A 252 8.00 15.43 16.73
C GLU A 252 7.43 15.34 18.14
N ILE A 253 6.50 16.24 18.48
CA ILE A 253 5.97 16.43 19.85
C ILE A 253 5.20 15.22 20.41
N TYR A 254 4.67 14.34 19.56
CA TYR A 254 3.94 13.14 20.01
C TYR A 254 4.68 11.84 19.74
N ASN A 255 5.87 11.91 19.14
CA ASN A 255 6.63 10.71 18.84
C ASN A 255 7.39 10.27 20.11
N PRO A 256 7.27 9.01 20.56
CA PRO A 256 8.14 8.54 21.63
C PRO A 256 9.56 8.28 21.11
N ILE A 257 10.53 8.36 22.02
CA ILE A 257 11.90 7.95 21.71
C ILE A 257 11.95 6.43 21.79
N ARG A 258 12.50 5.79 20.75
CA ARG A 258 12.63 4.34 20.65
C ARG A 258 14.10 3.99 20.58
N PHE A 259 14.49 3.00 21.37
CA PHE A 259 15.80 2.38 21.32
C PHE A 259 15.66 0.98 20.74
N GLU A 260 16.54 0.62 19.81
CA GLU A 260 16.72 -0.75 19.33
C GLU A 260 18.19 -1.14 19.48
N PHE A 261 18.44 -2.20 20.26
CA PHE A 261 19.78 -2.72 20.47
C PHE A 261 20.13 -3.77 19.42
N GLU A 262 21.43 -3.91 19.12
CA GLU A 262 21.92 -4.93 18.18
C GLU A 262 21.58 -6.36 18.64
N GLN A 263 21.56 -6.59 19.96
CA GLN A 263 21.38 -7.90 20.59
C GLN A 263 20.40 -7.78 21.77
N PRO A 264 19.77 -8.90 22.21
CA PRO A 264 18.93 -8.92 23.41
C PRO A 264 19.67 -8.41 24.64
N VAL A 265 18.95 -7.63 25.45
CA VAL A 265 19.49 -6.99 26.66
C VAL A 265 19.08 -7.80 27.89
N ILE A 266 20.04 -8.10 28.76
CA ILE A 266 19.80 -8.72 30.07
C ILE A 266 19.41 -7.65 31.08
N GLN A 267 20.21 -6.58 31.13
CA GLN A 267 20.06 -5.52 32.12
C GLN A 267 20.09 -4.16 31.43
N PHE A 268 19.12 -3.33 31.76
CA PHE A 268 19.11 -1.91 31.41
C PHE A 268 18.89 -1.10 32.69
N ASP A 269 19.96 -0.50 33.21
CA ASP A 269 19.89 0.39 34.36
C ASP A 269 19.30 1.75 33.95
N SER A 270 17.99 1.92 34.15
CA SER A 270 17.29 3.16 33.83
C SER A 270 17.75 4.36 34.67
N SER A 271 18.43 4.15 35.80
CA SER A 271 18.94 5.25 36.63
C SER A 271 20.10 6.00 35.98
N ARG A 272 20.76 5.38 35.01
CA ARG A 272 21.86 5.94 34.21
C ARG A 272 21.39 6.55 32.88
N VAL A 273 20.08 6.62 32.69
CA VAL A 273 19.46 7.34 31.58
C VAL A 273 19.01 8.68 32.14
N HIS A 274 19.57 9.75 31.61
CA HIS A 274 19.30 11.11 32.08
C HIS A 274 18.62 11.87 30.95
N LEU A 275 17.42 12.39 31.24
CA LEU A 275 16.73 13.31 30.37
C LEU A 275 16.72 14.68 31.04
N SER A 276 17.10 15.71 30.30
CA SER A 276 17.12 17.08 30.79
C SER A 276 16.47 18.03 29.80
N GLN A 277 15.87 19.10 30.32
CA GLN A 277 15.23 20.17 29.56
C GLN A 277 15.96 21.49 29.81
N GLU A 278 16.21 22.25 28.75
CA GLU A 278 16.76 23.60 28.86
C GLU A 278 15.71 24.56 29.43
N VAL A 279 16.02 25.17 30.57
CA VAL A 279 15.25 26.25 31.21
C VAL A 279 16.25 27.35 31.56
N ASP A 280 15.99 28.58 31.10
CA ASP A 280 16.89 29.73 31.30
C ASP A 280 18.36 29.47 30.89
N SER A 281 18.56 28.78 29.75
CA SER A 281 19.87 28.36 29.21
C SER A 281 20.64 27.31 30.03
N VAL A 282 19.99 26.70 31.04
CA VAL A 282 20.56 25.63 31.86
C VAL A 282 19.72 24.36 31.70
N PHE A 283 20.39 23.23 31.48
CA PHE A 283 19.71 21.94 31.42
C PHE A 283 19.36 21.45 32.82
N SER A 284 18.06 21.33 33.08
CA SER A 284 17.50 20.81 34.33
C SER A 284 16.98 19.38 34.14
N PRO A 285 17.24 18.45 35.07
CA PRO A 285 16.83 17.05 34.92
C PRO A 285 15.30 16.90 35.04
N ILE A 286 14.74 16.03 34.20
CA ILE A 286 13.29 15.75 34.16
C ILE A 286 13.02 14.25 34.18
N SER A 287 11.83 13.88 34.65
CA SER A 287 11.40 12.48 34.75
C SER A 287 10.87 11.95 33.42
N PHE A 288 11.04 10.65 33.19
CA PHE A 288 10.53 9.94 32.01
C PHE A 288 10.06 8.54 32.41
N GLN A 289 9.33 7.90 31.51
CA GLN A 289 8.95 6.50 31.62
C GLN A 289 9.71 5.70 30.57
N LEU A 290 10.30 4.58 30.97
CA LEU A 290 11.00 3.66 30.06
C LEU A 290 10.32 2.30 30.15
N ASN A 291 9.83 1.80 29.00
CA ASN A 291 9.15 0.52 28.90
C ASN A 291 9.89 -0.41 27.95
N SER A 292 10.01 -1.69 28.30
CA SER A 292 10.46 -2.74 27.38
C SER A 292 9.31 -3.23 26.50
N ASP A 293 9.64 -3.69 25.30
CA ASP A 293 8.70 -4.38 24.42
C ASP A 293 8.61 -5.87 24.82
N SER A 294 7.39 -6.38 24.96
CA SER A 294 7.14 -7.77 25.36
C SER A 294 7.38 -8.79 24.24
N LEU A 295 7.31 -8.36 22.98
CA LEU A 295 7.54 -9.21 21.80
C LEU A 295 9.01 -9.17 21.34
N ASN A 296 9.72 -8.09 21.69
CA ASN A 296 11.07 -7.85 21.23
C ASN A 296 12.01 -7.42 22.38
N PRO A 297 12.90 -8.30 22.84
CA PRO A 297 13.80 -8.03 23.96
C PRO A 297 14.90 -6.99 23.62
N ARG A 298 14.97 -6.52 22.38
CA ARG A 298 15.91 -5.48 21.93
C ARG A 298 15.30 -4.10 21.91
N LYS A 299 13.99 -3.97 22.11
CA LYS A 299 13.26 -2.70 21.92
C LYS A 299 12.79 -2.11 23.24
N TYR A 300 13.09 -0.83 23.39
CA TYR A 300 12.67 -0.03 24.54
C TYR A 300 12.09 1.29 24.06
N ILE A 301 11.11 1.79 24.79
CA ILE A 301 10.38 3.02 24.47
C ILE A 301 10.47 3.96 25.66
N LEU A 302 11.06 5.13 25.44
CA LEU A 302 11.07 6.24 26.38
C LEU A 302 9.92 7.19 26.05
N ARG A 303 9.08 7.44 27.05
CA ARG A 303 7.92 8.33 26.98
C ARG A 303 8.10 9.50 27.94
N HIS A 304 7.88 10.69 27.40
CA HIS A 304 7.82 11.94 28.14
C HIS A 304 6.78 12.87 27.49
N LYS A 305 6.22 13.80 28.25
CA LYS A 305 5.31 14.83 27.75
C LYS A 305 6.13 16.05 27.33
N TRP A 306 6.45 16.13 26.05
CA TRP A 306 7.29 17.18 25.48
C TRP A 306 6.61 18.55 25.53
N ALA A 307 7.36 19.58 25.91
CA ALA A 307 6.94 20.98 25.80
C ALA A 307 7.19 21.47 24.36
N PRO A 308 6.21 22.11 23.70
CA PRO A 308 6.39 22.66 22.36
C PRO A 308 7.56 23.65 22.31
N GLY A 309 8.45 23.52 21.32
CA GLY A 309 9.63 24.38 21.19
C GLY A 309 10.75 24.11 22.21
N GLY A 310 10.51 23.23 23.18
CA GLY A 310 11.47 22.90 24.22
C GLY A 310 12.70 22.22 23.65
N LYS A 311 13.87 22.52 24.24
CA LYS A 311 15.12 21.85 23.92
C LYS A 311 15.45 20.85 25.02
N TYR A 312 15.86 19.67 24.59
CA TYR A 312 16.10 18.54 25.45
C TYR A 312 17.45 17.92 25.14
N LYS A 313 18.05 17.37 26.18
CA LYS A 313 19.27 16.59 26.10
C LYS A 313 19.04 15.25 26.77
N LEU A 314 19.25 14.19 26.01
CA LEU A 314 19.17 12.81 26.47
C LEU A 314 20.58 12.24 26.51
N THR A 315 21.00 11.79 27.68
CA THR A 315 22.27 11.08 27.84
C THR A 315 22.03 9.69 28.39
N VAL A 316 22.69 8.70 27.78
CA VAL A 316 22.76 7.33 28.28
C VAL A 316 24.22 7.06 28.60
N ASP A 317 24.51 6.81 29.87
CA ASP A 317 25.89 6.61 30.30
C ASP A 317 26.46 5.33 29.69
N SER A 318 27.79 5.28 29.55
CA SER A 318 28.48 4.05 29.17
C SER A 318 28.26 2.98 30.23
N ALA A 319 28.29 1.72 29.80
CA ALA A 319 28.07 0.57 30.68
C ALA A 319 26.78 0.64 31.51
N SER A 320 25.69 1.12 30.91
CA SER A 320 24.33 1.12 31.51
C SER A 320 23.45 -0.01 30.96
N VAL A 321 23.78 -0.50 29.76
CA VAL A 321 23.09 -1.59 29.06
C VAL A 321 24.04 -2.75 28.87
N PHE A 322 23.62 -3.94 29.30
CA PHE A 322 24.39 -5.18 29.18
C PHE A 322 23.65 -6.19 28.30
N SER A 323 24.30 -6.62 27.21
CA SER A 323 23.73 -7.61 26.29
C SER A 323 23.93 -9.04 26.78
N HIS A 324 23.14 -9.96 26.21
CA HIS A 324 23.28 -11.39 26.46
C HIS A 324 24.68 -11.96 26.11
N TYR A 325 25.45 -11.25 25.31
CA TYR A 325 26.74 -11.70 24.77
C TYR A 325 27.93 -10.92 25.33
N GLY A 326 27.75 -10.26 26.48
CA GLY A 326 28.85 -9.62 27.20
C GLY A 326 29.24 -8.23 26.70
N LEU A 327 28.43 -7.62 25.82
CA LEU A 327 28.71 -6.28 25.31
C LEU A 327 28.01 -5.22 26.17
N TRP A 328 28.77 -4.17 26.49
CA TRP A 328 28.26 -2.95 27.09
C TRP A 328 28.03 -1.88 26.02
N ASN A 329 27.08 -0.98 26.24
CA ASN A 329 26.93 0.19 25.40
C ASN A 329 28.05 1.23 25.64
N ASN A 330 28.33 2.02 24.61
CA ASN A 330 29.06 3.29 24.76
C ASN A 330 28.09 4.43 25.17
N THR A 331 28.64 5.58 25.54
CA THR A 331 27.85 6.79 25.83
C THR A 331 27.01 7.21 24.64
N LEU A 332 25.74 7.55 24.88
CA LEU A 332 24.88 8.26 23.93
C LEU A 332 24.63 9.67 24.48
N ASP A 333 24.85 10.69 23.66
CA ASP A 333 24.56 12.08 24.01
C ASP A 333 23.86 12.75 22.82
N GLU A 334 22.55 12.97 22.98
CA GLU A 334 21.70 13.52 21.92
C GLU A 334 21.00 14.78 22.42
N THR A 335 21.16 15.87 21.67
CA THR A 335 20.47 17.14 21.92
C THR A 335 19.49 17.40 20.78
N PHE A 336 18.23 17.64 21.12
CA PHE A 336 17.16 17.84 20.14
C PHE A 336 16.17 18.91 20.59
N SER A 337 15.53 19.55 19.62
CA SER A 337 14.43 20.49 19.85
C SER A 337 13.10 19.87 19.46
N ILE A 338 12.06 20.15 20.24
CA ILE A 338 10.70 19.75 19.94
C ILE A 338 10.07 20.80 19.02
N LYS A 339 9.40 20.36 17.95
CA LYS A 339 8.64 21.26 17.09
C LYS A 339 7.63 22.09 17.89
N THR A 340 7.48 23.38 17.56
CA THR A 340 6.45 24.22 18.16
C THR A 340 5.07 23.86 17.61
N LEU A 341 4.00 24.17 18.35
CA LEU A 341 2.63 23.94 17.86
C LEU A 341 2.33 24.75 16.59
N GLU A 342 2.91 25.94 16.48
CA GLU A 342 2.80 26.80 15.30
C GLU A 342 3.36 26.17 14.02
N GLN A 343 4.24 25.18 14.13
CA GLN A 343 4.78 24.47 12.96
C GLN A 343 3.81 23.42 12.40
N TYR A 344 2.70 23.15 13.09
CA TYR A 344 1.68 22.21 12.64
C TYR A 344 0.43 22.95 12.14
N GLY A 345 -0.39 22.25 11.35
CA GLY A 345 -1.74 22.69 10.99
C GLY A 345 -2.79 21.67 11.45
N ASN A 346 -4.06 22.06 11.40
CA ASN A 346 -5.18 21.22 11.77
C ASN A 346 -6.14 21.04 10.59
N LEU A 347 -6.80 19.88 10.53
CA LEU A 347 -7.77 19.55 9.48
C LEU A 347 -9.00 18.88 10.09
N PHE A 348 -10.15 19.46 9.80
CA PHE A 348 -11.46 19.05 10.29
C PHE A 348 -12.36 18.70 9.13
N PHE A 349 -13.01 17.53 9.22
CA PHE A 349 -14.01 17.10 8.25
C PHE A 349 -15.40 17.07 8.87
N LEU A 350 -16.34 17.74 8.21
CA LEU A 350 -17.79 17.58 8.42
C LEU A 350 -18.33 16.60 7.38
N ILE A 351 -18.65 15.38 7.81
CA ILE A 351 -18.97 14.26 6.94
C ILE A 351 -20.49 14.15 6.77
N SER A 352 -20.95 13.94 5.54
CA SER A 352 -22.36 13.73 5.22
C SER A 352 -22.53 12.54 4.27
N GLY A 353 -23.71 11.91 4.30
CA GLY A 353 -23.99 10.70 3.51
C GLY A 353 -23.46 9.41 4.14
N LEU A 354 -23.05 9.43 5.42
CA LEU A 354 -22.75 8.22 6.18
C LEU A 354 -24.06 7.44 6.46
N PRO A 355 -24.07 6.11 6.27
CA PRO A 355 -25.21 5.30 6.68
C PRO A 355 -25.41 5.36 8.20
N GLU A 356 -26.67 5.41 8.63
CA GLU A 356 -27.03 5.54 10.05
C GLU A 356 -26.53 4.34 10.88
N GLY A 357 -25.97 4.62 12.06
CA GLY A 357 -25.51 3.59 13.00
C GLY A 357 -24.22 2.86 12.58
N LYS A 358 -23.54 3.27 11.50
CA LYS A 358 -22.28 2.67 11.07
C LYS A 358 -21.07 3.33 11.70
N THR A 359 -20.11 2.52 12.16
CA THR A 359 -18.79 3.00 12.57
C THR A 359 -17.96 3.29 11.32
N ALA A 360 -17.23 4.40 11.31
CA ALA A 360 -16.38 4.80 10.20
C ALA A 360 -15.08 5.43 10.69
N TYR A 361 -14.05 5.34 9.85
CA TYR A 361 -12.74 5.91 10.11
C TYR A 361 -12.29 6.73 8.90
N VAL A 362 -11.74 7.92 9.18
CA VAL A 362 -11.03 8.71 8.18
C VAL A 362 -9.54 8.44 8.31
N GLU A 363 -8.90 8.23 7.17
CA GLU A 363 -7.46 8.11 7.04
C GLU A 363 -6.92 9.25 6.18
N LEU A 364 -5.86 9.91 6.66
CA LEU A 364 -5.07 10.82 5.85
C LEU A 364 -3.98 10.06 5.12
N LEU A 365 -3.83 10.38 3.85
CA LEU A 365 -2.95 9.72 2.91
C LEU A 365 -1.88 10.68 2.40
N ASP A 366 -0.69 10.14 2.14
CA ASP A 366 0.37 10.85 1.43
C ASP A 366 0.16 10.82 -0.10
N LYS A 367 1.10 11.42 -0.85
CA LYS A 367 1.10 11.42 -2.33
C LYS A 367 1.24 10.03 -2.96
N SER A 368 1.58 9.01 -2.18
CA SER A 368 1.77 7.63 -2.61
C SER A 368 0.56 6.74 -2.29
N ASP A 369 -0.57 7.33 -1.85
CA ASP A 369 -1.79 6.63 -1.42
C ASP A 369 -1.57 5.79 -0.14
N LYS A 370 -0.58 6.17 0.70
CA LYS A 370 -0.28 5.46 1.95
C LYS A 370 -0.90 6.18 3.15
N PRO A 371 -1.69 5.50 3.99
CA PRO A 371 -2.24 6.09 5.20
C PRO A 371 -1.13 6.34 6.24
N PHE A 372 -1.14 7.52 6.86
CA PHE A 372 -0.19 7.89 7.91
C PHE A 372 -0.87 8.36 9.21
N ARG A 373 -2.14 8.76 9.16
CA ARG A 373 -2.97 9.13 10.31
C ARG A 373 -4.37 8.55 10.12
N LYS A 374 -5.00 8.14 11.22
CA LYS A 374 -6.35 7.57 11.25
C LYS A 374 -7.12 8.09 12.46
N VAL A 375 -8.38 8.47 12.27
CA VAL A 375 -9.28 8.95 13.33
C VAL A 375 -10.66 8.33 13.14
N ARG A 376 -11.30 7.93 14.26
CA ARG A 376 -12.69 7.45 14.28
C ARG A 376 -13.63 8.64 14.09
N VAL A 377 -14.61 8.49 13.20
CA VAL A 377 -15.67 9.49 13.01
C VAL A 377 -16.59 9.49 14.23
N LYS A 378 -16.87 10.67 14.79
CA LYS A 378 -17.80 10.86 15.90
C LYS A 378 -18.70 12.03 15.59
N ASN A 379 -20.01 11.89 15.78
CA ASN A 379 -21.00 12.93 15.47
C ASN A 379 -20.83 13.49 14.04
N ASN A 380 -20.52 12.60 13.07
CA ASN A 380 -20.22 12.97 11.68
C ASN A 380 -19.00 13.89 11.50
N GLU A 381 -18.10 13.95 12.48
CA GLU A 381 -16.89 14.75 12.43
C GLU A 381 -15.64 13.89 12.53
N ALA A 382 -14.57 14.30 11.83
CA ALA A 382 -13.22 13.75 12.00
C ALA A 382 -12.21 14.88 12.19
N HIS A 383 -11.49 14.83 13.32
CA HIS A 383 -10.59 15.90 13.76
C HIS A 383 -9.14 15.43 13.71
N PHE A 384 -8.31 16.09 12.90
CA PHE A 384 -6.87 15.84 12.81
C PHE A 384 -6.08 17.04 13.30
N TRP A 385 -5.55 16.90 14.52
CA TRP A 385 -4.70 17.90 15.16
C TRP A 385 -3.22 17.70 14.85
N ASP A 386 -2.45 18.77 14.84
CA ASP A 386 -0.99 18.75 14.82
C ASP A 386 -0.41 17.96 13.63
N LEU A 387 -0.89 18.29 12.44
CA LEU A 387 -0.41 17.74 11.18
C LEU A 387 0.84 18.48 10.71
N ASN A 388 1.84 17.72 10.27
CA ASN A 388 3.00 18.31 9.60
C ASN A 388 2.55 19.01 8.30
N PRO A 389 3.06 20.21 7.99
CA PRO A 389 2.74 20.91 6.75
C PRO A 389 3.08 20.07 5.52
N GLY A 390 2.20 20.12 4.52
CA GLY A 390 2.34 19.31 3.32
C GLY A 390 1.02 19.05 2.62
N GLN A 391 1.11 18.35 1.49
CA GLN A 391 -0.08 17.93 0.74
C GLN A 391 -0.60 16.61 1.30
N VAL A 392 -1.88 16.57 1.62
CA VAL A 392 -2.57 15.40 2.16
C VAL A 392 -3.83 15.11 1.37
N TYR A 393 -4.20 13.84 1.31
CA TYR A 393 -5.46 13.35 0.77
C TYR A 393 -6.22 12.64 1.88
N ALA A 394 -7.52 12.41 1.68
CA ALA A 394 -8.34 11.72 2.66
C ALA A 394 -9.14 10.58 2.02
N ARG A 395 -9.20 9.45 2.72
CA ARG A 395 -10.15 8.37 2.46
C ARG A 395 -10.91 8.02 3.73
N LEU A 396 -12.11 7.52 3.57
CA LEU A 396 -12.96 7.03 4.63
C LEU A 396 -13.30 5.58 4.34
N PHE A 397 -13.26 4.73 5.36
CA PHE A 397 -13.84 3.40 5.28
C PHE A 397 -14.90 3.19 6.35
N ILE A 398 -15.92 2.41 6.01
CA ILE A 398 -16.93 1.93 6.95
C ILE A 398 -16.38 0.67 7.60
N ASP A 399 -16.36 0.66 8.92
CA ASP A 399 -15.90 -0.44 9.74
C ASP A 399 -17.14 -1.19 10.25
N ASP A 400 -17.48 -2.26 9.55
CA ASP A 400 -18.69 -3.04 9.82
C ASP A 400 -18.49 -4.04 10.96
N ASN A 401 -17.25 -4.44 11.25
CA ASN A 401 -16.91 -5.39 12.32
C ASN A 401 -16.35 -4.73 13.60
N GLU A 402 -16.18 -3.40 13.58
CA GLU A 402 -15.72 -2.56 14.70
C GLU A 402 -14.32 -2.89 15.23
N ASP A 403 -13.45 -3.45 14.39
CA ASP A 403 -12.06 -3.75 14.77
C ASP A 403 -11.10 -2.56 14.50
N GLY A 404 -11.61 -1.50 13.87
CA GLY A 404 -10.87 -0.30 13.51
C GLY A 404 -9.92 -0.47 12.34
N ILE A 405 -9.97 -1.57 11.59
CA ILE A 405 -9.09 -1.90 10.47
C ILE A 405 -9.96 -2.22 9.25
N TRP A 406 -9.60 -1.68 8.09
CA TRP A 406 -10.32 -2.03 6.87
C TRP A 406 -10.25 -3.54 6.59
N THR A 407 -11.42 -4.16 6.46
CA THR A 407 -11.55 -5.60 6.27
C THR A 407 -11.88 -5.95 4.81
N THR A 408 -11.04 -6.77 4.18
CA THR A 408 -11.25 -7.27 2.81
C THR A 408 -12.39 -8.28 2.73
N GLY A 409 -12.93 -8.54 1.54
CA GLY A 409 -14.04 -9.48 1.33
C GLY A 409 -13.64 -10.95 1.43
N SER A 410 -14.66 -11.82 1.46
CA SER A 410 -14.51 -13.28 1.40
C SER A 410 -15.63 -13.88 0.57
N PHE A 411 -15.27 -14.50 -0.57
CA PHE A 411 -16.25 -15.15 -1.44
C PHE A 411 -16.92 -16.35 -0.77
N GLU A 412 -16.14 -17.19 -0.06
CA GLU A 412 -16.65 -18.37 0.66
C GLU A 412 -17.71 -18.01 1.71
N LYS A 413 -17.49 -16.90 2.42
CA LYS A 413 -18.43 -16.37 3.44
C LYS A 413 -19.50 -15.45 2.84
N LYS A 414 -19.50 -15.24 1.52
CA LYS A 414 -20.34 -14.25 0.81
C LYS A 414 -20.30 -12.85 1.43
N ARG A 415 -19.12 -12.47 1.93
CA ARG A 415 -18.89 -11.21 2.62
C ARG A 415 -18.21 -10.24 1.66
N HIS A 416 -18.83 -9.09 1.46
CA HIS A 416 -18.21 -8.01 0.69
C HIS A 416 -17.05 -7.37 1.46
N PRO A 417 -16.08 -6.78 0.75
CA PRO A 417 -15.10 -5.89 1.36
C PRO A 417 -15.80 -4.66 1.92
N GLU A 418 -15.24 -4.12 2.99
CA GLU A 418 -15.76 -2.91 3.61
C GLU A 418 -15.75 -1.72 2.63
N PRO A 419 -16.84 -0.92 2.59
CA PRO A 419 -16.92 0.22 1.69
C PRO A 419 -15.85 1.28 1.99
N VAL A 420 -15.14 1.70 0.94
CA VAL A 420 -14.21 2.84 0.96
C VAL A 420 -14.76 3.98 0.09
N TYR A 421 -14.52 5.21 0.53
CA TYR A 421 -14.84 6.47 -0.12
C TYR A 421 -13.61 7.37 -0.12
N TYR A 422 -13.37 8.07 -1.22
CA TYR A 422 -12.26 9.03 -1.33
C TYR A 422 -12.80 10.46 -1.38
N ASN A 423 -12.07 11.39 -0.79
CA ASN A 423 -12.31 12.80 -1.05
C ASN A 423 -11.55 13.18 -2.34
N PRO A 424 -12.23 13.71 -3.37
CA PRO A 424 -11.57 14.09 -4.61
C PRO A 424 -10.61 15.28 -4.47
N LYS A 425 -10.68 16.03 -3.36
CA LYS A 425 -9.85 17.22 -3.12
C LYS A 425 -8.48 16.84 -2.55
N MET A 426 -7.47 17.63 -2.93
CA MET A 426 -6.16 17.65 -2.28
C MET A 426 -6.12 18.81 -1.29
N TYR A 427 -5.58 18.57 -0.10
CA TYR A 427 -5.46 19.57 0.96
C TYR A 427 -4.00 19.96 1.16
N GLU A 428 -3.70 21.24 1.05
CA GLU A 428 -2.39 21.79 1.36
C GLU A 428 -2.38 22.32 2.80
N ILE A 429 -1.89 21.51 3.73
CA ILE A 429 -1.77 21.88 5.14
C ILE A 429 -0.56 22.79 5.30
N ARG A 430 -0.79 23.94 5.93
CA ARG A 430 0.27 24.89 6.27
C ARG A 430 0.48 24.92 7.78
N ALA A 431 1.61 25.46 8.18
CA ALA A 431 1.89 25.72 9.57
C ALA A 431 0.94 26.81 10.09
N TYR A 432 0.41 26.65 11.31
CA TYR A 432 -0.49 27.58 11.98
C TYR A 432 -1.80 27.84 11.21
N THR A 433 -2.34 26.81 10.52
CA THR A 433 -3.62 26.91 9.82
C THR A 433 -4.62 25.87 10.28
N ASP A 434 -5.87 26.30 10.43
CA ASP A 434 -7.02 25.44 10.68
C ASP A 434 -7.83 25.31 9.38
N HIS A 435 -8.06 24.08 8.94
CA HIS A 435 -8.83 23.78 7.75
C HIS A 435 -10.13 23.07 8.14
N GLU A 436 -11.27 23.61 7.73
CA GLU A 436 -12.57 22.99 7.92
C GLU A 436 -13.20 22.67 6.57
N GLU A 437 -13.54 21.40 6.35
CA GLU A 437 -13.96 20.88 5.06
C GLU A 437 -15.22 20.05 5.17
N SER A 438 -16.22 20.39 4.37
CA SER A 438 -17.40 19.54 4.19
C SER A 438 -17.10 18.42 3.20
N TRP A 439 -17.47 17.19 3.56
CA TRP A 439 -17.27 16.00 2.75
C TRP A 439 -18.56 15.19 2.66
N ASN A 440 -19.20 15.23 1.49
CA ASN A 440 -20.33 14.37 1.18
C ASN A 440 -19.85 13.10 0.45
N LEU A 441 -20.07 11.93 1.06
CA LEU A 441 -19.62 10.64 0.53
C LEU A 441 -20.29 10.24 -0.78
N LEU A 442 -21.45 10.82 -1.11
CA LEU A 442 -22.27 10.45 -2.26
C LEU A 442 -22.31 11.53 -3.36
N GLU A 443 -21.53 12.60 -3.22
CA GLU A 443 -21.50 13.70 -4.20
C GLU A 443 -21.01 13.24 -5.58
N LYS A 444 -20.00 12.37 -5.61
CA LYS A 444 -19.48 11.74 -6.82
C LYS A 444 -19.66 10.22 -6.76
N GLU A 445 -19.83 9.60 -7.91
CA GLU A 445 -19.85 8.15 -8.02
C GLU A 445 -18.52 7.57 -7.51
N VAL A 446 -18.59 6.45 -6.77
CA VAL A 446 -17.43 5.84 -6.09
C VAL A 446 -16.24 5.62 -7.03
N ALA A 447 -16.49 5.22 -8.29
CA ALA A 447 -15.43 4.97 -9.28
C ALA A 447 -14.67 6.26 -9.70
N GLU A 448 -15.23 7.44 -9.46
CA GLU A 448 -14.65 8.74 -9.84
C GLU A 448 -14.15 9.55 -8.63
N GLN A 449 -14.26 9.00 -7.43
CA GLN A 449 -13.87 9.70 -6.20
C GLN A 449 -12.35 9.83 -6.03
N LYS A 450 -11.58 8.84 -6.50
CA LYS A 450 -10.13 8.82 -6.30
C LYS A 450 -9.44 9.91 -7.13
N PRO A 451 -8.62 10.79 -6.50
CA PRO A 451 -7.83 11.78 -7.22
C PRO A 451 -6.81 11.13 -8.18
N LEU A 452 -6.63 11.72 -9.36
CA LEU A 452 -5.74 11.21 -10.41
C LEU A 452 -4.25 11.31 -10.02
N GLU A 453 -3.91 12.22 -9.11
CA GLU A 453 -2.56 12.46 -8.61
C GLU A 453 -2.01 11.24 -7.85
N ILE A 454 -2.87 10.58 -7.07
CA ILE A 454 -2.54 9.40 -6.25
C ILE A 454 -3.00 8.09 -6.90
N THR A 455 -3.56 8.14 -8.11
CA THR A 455 -3.94 6.97 -8.89
C THR A 455 -2.70 6.40 -9.59
N LYS A 456 -2.39 5.12 -9.34
CA LYS A 456 -1.18 4.45 -9.87
C LYS A 456 -1.39 3.98 -11.30
N ASN A 457 -2.53 3.35 -11.58
CA ASN A 457 -2.99 2.88 -12.88
C ASN A 457 -3.66 4.02 -13.63
N LYS A 458 -2.87 5.00 -14.08
CA LYS A 458 -3.41 6.13 -14.83
C LYS A 458 -4.04 5.67 -16.14
N PRO A 459 -5.18 6.27 -16.54
CA PRO A 459 -5.78 5.97 -17.83
C PRO A 459 -4.75 6.19 -18.94
N LYS A 460 -4.53 5.20 -19.81
CA LYS A 460 -3.76 5.44 -21.01
C LYS A 460 -4.52 6.48 -21.83
N GLU A 461 -3.86 7.58 -22.19
CA GLU A 461 -4.45 8.52 -23.15
C GLU A 461 -4.81 7.74 -24.40
N LYS A 462 -6.06 7.88 -24.87
CA LYS A 462 -6.42 7.38 -26.19
C LYS A 462 -5.46 8.06 -27.15
N LYS A 463 -4.55 7.30 -27.78
CA LYS A 463 -3.77 7.78 -28.91
C LYS A 463 -4.78 8.41 -29.87
N ARG A 464 -4.77 9.75 -29.97
CA ARG A 464 -5.55 10.47 -30.98
C ARG A 464 -5.20 9.80 -32.31
N ASN A 465 -6.22 9.35 -33.04
CA ASN A 465 -6.03 8.66 -34.30
C ASN A 465 -5.28 9.59 -35.25
N GLN A 466 -3.95 9.43 -35.39
CA GLN A 466 -3.12 10.22 -36.29
C GLN A 466 -3.62 10.16 -37.74
N ASN A 467 -4.39 9.11 -38.10
CA ASN A 467 -5.04 9.00 -39.40
C ASN A 467 -6.14 10.06 -39.62
N VAL A 468 -6.85 10.47 -38.57
CA VAL A 468 -7.88 11.53 -38.66
C VAL A 468 -7.21 12.90 -38.80
N GLU A 469 -6.12 13.16 -38.08
CA GLU A 469 -5.31 14.38 -38.26
C GLU A 469 -4.63 14.44 -39.62
N ARG A 470 -4.11 13.31 -40.15
CA ARG A 470 -3.58 13.24 -41.52
C ARG A 470 -4.65 13.47 -42.57
N GLN A 471 -5.85 12.91 -42.40
CA GLN A 471 -6.96 13.17 -43.32
C GLN A 471 -7.43 14.62 -43.28
N GLN A 472 -7.47 15.24 -42.09
CA GLN A 472 -7.79 16.66 -41.93
C GLN A 472 -6.70 17.57 -42.52
N GLN A 473 -5.41 17.24 -42.33
CA GLN A 473 -4.30 17.96 -42.97
C GLN A 473 -4.31 17.81 -44.49
N GLN A 474 -4.63 16.63 -45.02
CA GLN A 474 -4.77 16.41 -46.46
C GLN A 474 -5.97 17.18 -47.04
N GLN A 475 -7.10 17.23 -46.33
CA GLN A 475 -8.26 18.02 -46.74
C GLN A 475 -7.97 19.54 -46.69
N GLN A 476 -7.26 20.02 -45.68
CA GLN A 476 -6.83 21.43 -45.60
C GLN A 476 -5.83 21.79 -46.72
N GLN A 477 -4.90 20.89 -47.07
CA GLN A 477 -3.99 21.10 -48.19
C GLN A 477 -4.71 21.11 -49.54
N GLN A 478 -5.71 20.24 -49.74
CA GLN A 478 -6.54 20.25 -50.96
C GLN A 478 -7.38 21.52 -51.08
N GLN A 479 -7.94 22.04 -49.98
CA GLN A 479 -8.68 23.30 -49.98
C GLN A 479 -7.77 24.51 -50.26
N GLN A 480 -6.54 24.53 -49.74
CA GLN A 480 -5.56 25.58 -50.05
C GLN A 480 -5.08 25.53 -51.50
N GLN A 481 -4.96 24.34 -52.10
CA GLN A 481 -4.63 24.21 -53.52
C GLN A 481 -5.78 24.65 -54.43
N GLN A 482 -7.03 24.39 -54.07
CA GLN A 482 -8.20 24.89 -54.80
C GLN A 482 -8.34 26.42 -54.72
N GLN A 483 -8.03 27.04 -53.57
CA GLN A 483 -8.02 28.51 -53.46
C GLN A 483 -6.87 29.16 -54.25
N ARG A 484 -5.69 28.52 -54.33
CA ARG A 484 -4.58 29.02 -55.17
C ARG A 484 -4.80 28.84 -56.66
N GLY A 485 -5.55 27.81 -57.09
CA GLY A 485 -5.91 27.60 -58.49
C GLY A 485 -6.97 28.58 -59.01
N ALA A 486 -7.80 29.14 -58.13
CA ALA A 486 -8.83 30.13 -58.49
C ALA A 486 -8.28 31.56 -58.65
N SER A 487 -7.07 31.88 -58.17
CA SER A 487 -6.49 33.23 -58.24
C SER A 487 -5.48 33.44 -59.38
N SER A 488 -5.20 32.43 -60.22
CA SER A 488 -4.20 32.52 -61.30
C SER A 488 -4.80 32.46 -62.72
N GLY A 489 -6.10 32.74 -62.86
CA GLY A 489 -6.85 32.52 -64.10
C GLY A 489 -7.48 33.76 -64.73
N THR A 490 -6.85 34.93 -64.71
CA THR A 490 -7.29 36.10 -65.51
C THR A 490 -6.16 37.12 -65.69
N ASN A 491 -5.36 36.95 -66.74
CA ASN A 491 -4.82 38.03 -67.60
C ASN A 491 -3.71 37.51 -68.52
N SER A 492 -4.05 37.19 -69.77
CA SER A 492 -3.21 37.49 -70.95
C SER A 492 -3.88 37.01 -72.24
N SER A 493 -4.42 37.92 -73.06
CA SER A 493 -4.35 37.80 -74.53
C SER A 493 -4.93 39.04 -75.23
N THR A 494 -4.05 39.87 -75.81
CA THR A 494 -4.42 40.76 -76.93
C THR A 494 -3.30 40.78 -77.96
N SER A 495 -3.62 40.30 -79.18
CA SER A 495 -2.96 40.53 -80.47
C SER A 495 -1.53 39.94 -80.66
N SER A 496 -1.10 39.41 -81.80
CA SER A 496 -1.58 39.50 -83.19
C SER A 496 -1.02 38.35 -84.05
N MET A 497 -1.77 38.08 -85.12
CA MET A 497 -1.50 37.39 -86.39
C MET A 497 -0.09 36.89 -86.76
N ARG A 498 -0.15 35.70 -87.38
CA ARG A 498 0.34 35.30 -88.72
C ARG A 498 1.51 34.30 -88.82
N GLN A 499 1.05 33.10 -89.20
CA GLN A 499 1.45 32.28 -90.36
C GLN A 499 2.82 31.57 -90.41
N GLN A 500 2.66 30.26 -90.67
CA GLN A 500 3.49 29.37 -91.50
C GLN A 500 4.86 28.99 -90.92
N SER A 501 5.34 27.75 -90.99
CA SER A 501 4.89 26.52 -91.67
C SER A 501 5.87 25.39 -91.33
N LEU A 502 5.42 24.15 -91.56
CA LEU A 502 6.22 22.97 -91.94
C LEU A 502 7.04 22.20 -90.88
N ASN A 503 6.52 21.00 -90.59
CA ASN A 503 7.20 19.70 -90.66
C ASN A 503 8.65 19.60 -90.15
N ARG A 504 8.85 19.01 -88.98
CA ARG A 504 9.06 17.55 -88.78
C ARG A 504 9.13 17.23 -87.30
#